data_AF-A0A3C0P0T6-F1
#
_entry.id   AF-A0A3C0P0T6-F1
#
_cell.length_a   1.000
_cell.length_b   1.000
_cell.length_c   1.000
_cell.angle_alpha   90.00
_cell.angle_beta   90.00
_cell.angle_gamma   90.00
#
_symmetry.space_group_name_H-M   'P 1'
#
loop_
_entity.id
_entity.type
_entity.pdbx_description
1 polymer ?
#
loop_
_entity_poly.entity_id
_entity_poly.type
_entity_poly.pdbx_seq_one_letter_code
_entity_poly.pdbx_strand_id
1 'polypeptide(L)'
;MNHISIDQNPYKKPVRKWLADRYGTEQAEEVWHRTVENYEVYLADLPDLGGKKNGHASAIYGGLLVFALYTALPDQPPVSELQDFVQTMFMGPFTKLGKIFNLNRAPDMRLINEVFRKAGDRDRKQITSWPAGFINVSEPYDKKHHA
;
A
#
# COMPACT_ATOMS: atom_id res chain seq x y z
N MET A 1 7.62 -14.22 -12.06
CA MET A 1 6.42 -13.49 -11.61
C MET A 1 6.69 -11.99 -11.71
N ASN A 2 5.67 -11.16 -11.93
CA ASN A 2 5.86 -9.71 -12.07
C ASN A 2 5.77 -9.01 -10.71
N HIS A 3 6.76 -9.22 -9.83
CA HIS A 3 6.79 -8.54 -8.53
C HIS A 3 7.22 -7.09 -8.65
N ILE A 4 6.77 -6.26 -7.71
CA ILE A 4 7.34 -4.92 -7.50
C ILE A 4 8.59 -5.11 -6.63
N SER A 5 9.77 -4.96 -7.22
CA SER A 5 11.02 -4.98 -6.45
C SER A 5 11.09 -3.80 -5.49
N ILE A 6 11.95 -3.90 -4.48
CA ILE A 6 12.12 -2.85 -3.47
C ILE A 6 12.46 -1.48 -4.09
N ASP A 7 13.23 -1.47 -5.17
CA ASP A 7 13.62 -0.24 -5.89
C ASP A 7 12.45 0.42 -6.62
N GLN A 8 11.46 -0.38 -7.01
CA GLN A 8 10.26 0.07 -7.69
C GLN A 8 9.12 0.37 -6.73
N ASN A 9 9.28 0.06 -5.44
CA ASN A 9 8.26 0.24 -4.44
C ASN A 9 8.08 1.74 -4.13
N PRO A 10 6.88 2.32 -4.32
CA PRO A 10 6.65 3.76 -4.13
C PRO A 10 6.91 4.22 -2.69
N TYR A 11 6.90 3.29 -1.73
CA TYR A 11 7.08 3.55 -0.31
C TYR A 11 8.54 3.49 0.16
N LYS A 12 9.49 3.13 -0.74
CA LYS A 12 10.93 3.11 -0.44
C LYS A 12 11.45 4.43 0.13
N LYS A 13 11.12 5.55 -0.51
CA LYS A 13 11.60 6.89 -0.11
C LYS A 13 11.09 7.29 1.29
N PRO A 14 9.78 7.19 1.59
CA PRO A 14 9.27 7.40 2.94
C PRO A 14 9.96 6.54 4.01
N VAL A 15 10.14 5.23 3.77
CA VAL A 15 10.79 4.33 4.73
C VAL A 15 12.24 4.75 4.99
N ARG A 16 13.03 4.96 3.93
CA ARG A 16 14.43 5.38 4.08
C ARG A 16 14.56 6.72 4.80
N LYS A 17 13.66 7.66 4.52
CA LYS A 17 13.63 8.93 5.25
C LYS A 17 13.34 8.71 6.73
N TRP A 18 12.32 7.93 7.07
CA TRP A 18 11.95 7.65 8.46
C TRP A 18 13.10 6.96 9.22
N LEU A 19 13.77 5.99 8.60
CA LEU A 19 14.95 5.35 9.16
C LEU A 19 16.09 6.35 9.43
N ALA A 20 16.40 7.22 8.46
CA ALA A 20 17.44 8.22 8.60
C ALA A 20 17.12 9.25 9.69
N ASP A 21 15.86 9.68 9.77
CA ASP A 21 15.39 10.61 10.82
C ASP A 21 15.48 9.98 12.22
N ARG A 22 15.28 8.66 12.34
CA ARG A 22 15.28 7.94 13.63
C ARG A 22 16.67 7.52 14.12
N TYR A 23 17.48 6.94 13.24
CA TYR A 23 18.73 6.28 13.60
C TYR A 23 19.99 6.99 13.11
N GLY A 24 19.85 8.03 12.29
CA GLY A 24 20.97 8.62 11.55
C GLY A 24 21.43 7.73 10.40
N THR A 25 22.27 8.28 9.53
CA THR A 25 22.57 7.70 8.20
C THR A 25 23.15 6.29 8.24
N GLU A 26 24.14 6.03 9.09
CA GLU A 26 24.86 4.74 9.09
C GLU A 26 23.96 3.58 9.52
N GLN A 27 23.34 3.70 10.69
CA GLN A 27 22.43 2.69 11.21
C GLN A 27 21.16 2.56 10.34
N ALA A 28 20.67 3.65 9.73
CA ALA A 28 19.56 3.60 8.80
C ALA A 28 19.84 2.75 7.56
N GLU A 29 21.05 2.82 6.99
CA GLU A 29 21.42 1.98 5.85
C GLU A 29 21.55 0.50 6.25
N GLU A 30 22.05 0.19 7.45
CA GLU A 30 22.10 -1.18 7.97
C GLU A 30 20.69 -1.77 8.15
N VAL A 31 19.77 -1.01 8.75
CA VAL A 31 18.37 -1.43 8.91
C VAL A 31 17.69 -1.56 7.54
N TRP A 32 17.98 -0.64 6.61
CA TRP A 32 17.45 -0.72 5.25
C TRP A 32 17.94 -1.96 4.51
N HIS A 33 19.22 -2.33 4.64
CA HIS A 33 19.76 -3.55 4.04
C HIS A 33 19.00 -4.80 4.52
N ARG A 34 18.84 -4.94 5.84
CA ARG A 34 18.06 -6.05 6.43
C ARG A 34 16.59 -6.03 6.00
N THR A 35 16.01 -4.85 5.86
CA THR A 35 14.64 -4.68 5.34
C THR A 35 14.53 -5.21 3.90
N VAL A 36 15.52 -4.94 3.05
CA VAL A 36 15.58 -5.45 1.67
C VAL A 36 15.68 -6.97 1.66
N GLU A 37 16.56 -7.54 2.48
CA GLU A 37 16.72 -9.00 2.59
C GLU A 37 15.41 -9.68 3.01
N ASN A 38 14.75 -9.18 4.06
CA ASN A 38 13.46 -9.68 4.51
C ASN A 38 12.38 -9.57 3.42
N TYR A 39 12.35 -8.44 2.69
CA TYR A 39 11.40 -8.21 1.62
C TYR A 39 11.57 -9.20 0.46
N GLU A 40 12.80 -9.48 0.04
CA GLU A 40 13.09 -10.47 -1.02
C GLU A 40 12.70 -11.89 -0.60
N VAL A 41 12.90 -12.25 0.67
CA VAL A 41 12.41 -13.53 1.21
C VAL A 41 10.88 -13.61 1.09
N TYR A 42 10.15 -12.57 1.50
CA TYR A 42 8.70 -12.57 1.41
C TYR A 42 8.19 -12.53 -0.04
N LEU A 43 8.91 -11.89 -0.95
CA LEU A 43 8.57 -11.88 -2.37
C LEU A 43 8.55 -13.28 -2.97
N ALA A 44 9.47 -14.17 -2.55
CA ALA A 44 9.57 -15.52 -3.09
C ALA A 44 8.31 -16.36 -2.84
N ASP A 45 7.59 -16.09 -1.75
CA ASP A 45 6.39 -16.81 -1.34
C ASP A 45 5.09 -16.21 -1.89
N LEU A 46 5.15 -15.02 -2.50
CA LEU A 46 3.95 -14.35 -2.99
C LEU A 46 3.45 -14.92 -4.33
N PRO A 47 2.14 -15.06 -4.51
CA PRO A 47 1.57 -15.36 -5.83
C PRO A 47 1.79 -14.19 -6.79
N ASP A 48 1.52 -14.40 -8.09
CA ASP A 48 1.54 -13.29 -9.04
C ASP A 48 0.38 -12.31 -8.78
N LEU A 49 0.71 -11.19 -8.12
CA LEU A 49 -0.22 -10.11 -7.84
C LEU A 49 -0.36 -9.13 -9.01
N GLY A 50 0.29 -9.35 -10.15
CA GLY A 50 0.20 -8.49 -11.33
C GLY A 50 1.09 -7.24 -11.31
N GLY A 51 1.90 -7.09 -10.27
CA GLY A 51 2.89 -6.03 -10.13
C GLY A 51 2.32 -4.63 -10.39
N LYS A 52 3.04 -3.83 -11.19
CA LYS A 52 2.62 -2.47 -11.58
C LYS A 52 1.33 -2.42 -12.41
N LYS A 53 0.91 -3.53 -13.00
CA LYS A 53 -0.31 -3.58 -13.83
C LYS A 53 -1.57 -3.71 -12.99
N ASN A 54 -1.47 -4.24 -11.76
CA ASN A 54 -2.56 -4.31 -10.81
C ASN A 54 -2.61 -3.02 -9.96
N GLY A 55 -3.75 -2.33 -9.96
CA GLY A 55 -3.94 -1.07 -9.23
C GLY A 55 -3.84 -1.22 -7.71
N HIS A 56 -4.17 -2.41 -7.18
CA HIS A 56 -4.18 -2.70 -5.74
C HIS A 56 -2.88 -3.32 -5.23
N ALA A 57 -2.06 -3.84 -6.14
CA ALA A 57 -0.84 -4.54 -5.75
C ALA A 57 0.15 -3.63 -5.00
N SER A 58 0.20 -2.33 -5.36
CA SER A 58 1.06 -1.36 -4.67
C SER A 58 0.81 -1.32 -3.16
N ALA A 59 -0.45 -1.39 -2.73
CA ALA A 59 -0.81 -1.39 -1.31
C ALA A 59 -0.36 -2.69 -0.61
N ILE A 60 -0.48 -3.83 -1.29
CA ILE A 60 -0.02 -5.14 -0.77
C ILE A 60 1.51 -5.15 -0.62
N TYR A 61 2.25 -4.73 -1.65
CA TYR A 61 3.71 -4.61 -1.59
C TYR A 61 4.17 -3.55 -0.57
N GLY A 62 3.37 -2.49 -0.36
CA GLY A 62 3.59 -1.54 0.72
C GLY A 62 3.44 -2.19 2.10
N GLY A 63 2.40 -3.00 2.31
CA GLY A 63 2.20 -3.75 3.54
C GLY A 63 3.33 -4.76 3.79
N LEU A 64 3.76 -5.45 2.75
CA LEU A 64 4.91 -6.37 2.80
C LEU A 64 6.19 -5.65 3.23
N LEU A 65 6.44 -4.45 2.68
CA LEU A 65 7.57 -3.61 3.08
C LEU A 65 7.49 -3.21 4.56
N VAL A 66 6.31 -2.90 5.08
CA VAL A 66 6.12 -2.58 6.50
C VAL A 66 6.47 -3.79 7.37
N PHE A 67 6.05 -5.00 6.99
CA PHE A 67 6.41 -6.21 7.74
C PHE A 67 7.91 -6.50 7.69
N ALA A 68 8.52 -6.38 6.51
CA ALA A 68 9.97 -6.56 6.32
C ALA A 68 10.80 -5.54 7.11
N LEU A 69 10.29 -4.31 7.20
CA LEU A 69 10.88 -3.24 8.01
C LEU A 69 10.77 -3.59 9.49
N TYR A 70 9.59 -3.96 9.98
CA TYR A 70 9.33 -4.22 11.39
C TYR A 70 10.28 -5.28 11.98
N THR A 71 10.54 -6.35 11.24
CA THR A 71 11.49 -7.40 11.64
C THR A 71 12.95 -6.95 11.63
N ALA A 72 13.28 -5.89 10.88
CA ALA A 72 14.64 -5.34 10.82
C ALA A 72 14.92 -4.27 11.90
N LEU A 73 13.89 -3.79 12.61
CA LEU A 73 14.05 -2.73 13.62
C LEU A 73 14.75 -3.26 14.87
N PRO A 74 15.89 -2.65 15.28
CA PRO A 74 16.72 -3.17 16.37
C PRO A 74 16.11 -2.96 17.76
N ASP A 75 15.26 -1.95 17.90
CA ASP A 75 14.72 -1.44 19.16
C ASP A 75 13.23 -1.69 19.34
N GLN A 76 12.55 -2.22 18.31
CA GLN A 76 11.12 -2.54 18.31
C GLN A 76 10.28 -1.35 18.83
N PRO A 77 10.19 -0.25 18.05
CA PRO A 77 9.58 0.99 18.50
C PRO A 77 8.13 0.80 18.93
N PRO A 78 7.58 1.74 19.74
CA PRO A 78 6.19 1.70 20.14
C PRO A 78 5.25 1.56 18.94
N VAL A 79 4.21 0.73 19.07
CA VAL A 79 3.23 0.48 18.00
C VAL A 79 2.58 1.78 17.51
N SER A 80 2.34 2.73 18.41
CA SER A 80 1.78 4.05 18.05
C SER A 80 2.67 4.81 17.07
N GLU A 81 3.99 4.74 17.24
CA GLU A 81 4.92 5.41 16.34
C GLU A 81 4.92 4.77 14.94
N LEU A 82 4.92 3.44 14.89
CA LEU A 82 4.81 2.69 13.64
C LEU A 82 3.48 2.97 12.95
N GLN A 83 2.39 3.02 13.70
CA GLN A 83 1.06 3.34 13.19
C GLN A 83 1.04 4.73 12.56
N ASP A 84 1.57 5.74 13.24
CA ASP A 84 1.64 7.12 12.71
C ASP A 84 2.47 7.21 11.43
N PHE A 85 3.61 6.51 11.39
CA PHE A 85 4.45 6.41 10.21
C PHE A 85 3.70 5.75 9.03
N VAL A 86 3.15 4.56 9.26
CA VAL A 86 2.41 3.79 8.24
C VAL A 86 1.20 4.59 7.75
N GLN A 87 0.41 5.15 8.66
CA GLN A 87 -0.74 5.99 8.31
C GLN A 87 -0.31 7.18 7.46
N THR A 88 0.75 7.90 7.84
CA THR A 88 1.26 9.03 7.04
C THR A 88 1.73 8.60 5.66
N MET A 89 2.41 7.45 5.58
CA MET A 89 2.94 6.90 4.35
C MET A 89 1.84 6.51 3.36
N PHE A 90 0.81 5.80 3.80
CA PHE A 90 -0.31 5.37 2.95
C PHE A 90 -1.34 6.48 2.70
N MET A 91 -1.67 7.27 3.72
CA MET A 91 -2.73 8.28 3.64
C MET A 91 -2.23 9.63 3.13
N GLY A 92 -0.93 9.90 3.15
CA GLY A 92 -0.36 11.18 2.74
C GLY A 92 -0.88 11.73 1.40
N PRO A 93 -0.92 10.92 0.31
CA PRO A 93 -1.52 11.35 -0.95
C PRO A 93 -3.00 11.72 -0.83
N PHE A 94 -3.81 10.94 -0.09
CA PHE A 94 -5.23 11.20 0.12
C PHE A 94 -5.46 12.46 0.97
N THR A 95 -4.66 12.68 2.00
CA THR A 95 -4.70 13.91 2.81
C THR A 95 -4.39 15.15 1.98
N LYS A 96 -3.44 15.06 1.03
CA LYS A 96 -3.17 16.16 0.08
C LYS A 96 -4.35 16.37 -0.88
N LEU A 97 -4.94 15.28 -1.38
CA LEU A 97 -6.09 15.34 -2.28
C LEU A 97 -7.33 15.96 -1.62
N GLY A 98 -7.59 15.63 -0.35
CA GLY A 98 -8.71 16.19 0.43
C GLY A 98 -8.59 17.69 0.74
N LYS A 99 -7.40 18.29 0.56
CA LYS A 99 -7.23 19.76 0.62
C LYS A 99 -7.67 20.47 -0.66
N ILE A 100 -7.77 19.72 -1.76
CA ILE A 100 -8.13 20.23 -3.09
C ILE A 100 -9.61 19.95 -3.36
N PHE A 101 -10.08 18.74 -3.05
CA PHE A 101 -11.45 18.31 -3.26
C PHE A 101 -12.29 18.43 -2.00
N ASN A 102 -13.49 18.98 -2.12
CA ASN A 102 -14.47 19.02 -1.04
C ASN A 102 -15.65 18.11 -1.39
N LEU A 103 -15.69 16.93 -0.76
CA LEU A 103 -16.75 15.94 -0.95
C LEU A 103 -18.14 16.40 -0.45
N ASN A 104 -18.25 17.58 0.17
CA ASN A 104 -19.55 18.20 0.44
C ASN A 104 -20.07 19.02 -0.75
N ARG A 105 -19.27 19.21 -1.81
CA ARG A 105 -19.68 19.91 -3.04
C ARG A 105 -20.14 18.89 -4.08
N ALA A 106 -21.35 19.08 -4.59
CA ALA A 106 -21.93 18.24 -5.64
C ALA A 106 -21.01 18.02 -6.87
N PRO A 107 -20.32 19.03 -7.44
CA PRO A 107 -19.42 18.79 -8.57
C PRO A 107 -18.22 17.89 -8.22
N ASP A 108 -17.58 18.11 -7.07
CA ASP A 108 -16.44 17.29 -6.62
C ASP A 108 -16.89 15.84 -6.37
N MET A 109 -18.07 15.65 -5.76
CA MET A 109 -18.66 14.31 -5.56
C MET A 109 -18.97 13.60 -6.86
N ARG A 110 -19.52 14.31 -7.86
CA ARG A 110 -19.80 13.72 -9.18
C ARG A 110 -18.51 13.27 -9.86
N LEU A 111 -17.45 14.08 -9.80
CA LEU A 111 -16.15 13.73 -10.35
C LEU A 111 -15.54 12.50 -9.65
N ILE A 112 -15.54 12.49 -8.32
CA ILE A 112 -15.00 11.39 -7.53
C ILE A 112 -15.78 10.09 -7.78
N ASN A 113 -17.11 10.16 -7.89
CA ASN A 113 -17.94 9.02 -8.26
C ASN A 113 -17.58 8.45 -9.64
N GLU A 114 -17.33 9.31 -10.64
CA GLU A 114 -16.88 8.88 -11.97
C GLU A 114 -15.52 8.16 -11.92
N VAL A 115 -14.58 8.71 -11.14
CA VAL A 115 -13.25 8.10 -10.93
C VAL A 115 -13.38 6.73 -10.29
N PHE A 116 -14.18 6.60 -9.21
CA PHE A 116 -14.38 5.32 -8.53
C PHE A 116 -15.09 4.30 -9.42
N ARG A 117 -16.07 4.70 -10.23
CA ARG A 117 -16.72 3.78 -11.18
C ARG A 117 -15.72 3.22 -12.19
N LYS A 118 -14.88 4.08 -12.78
CA LYS A 118 -13.83 3.67 -13.72
C LYS A 118 -12.76 2.78 -13.08
N ALA A 119 -12.39 3.06 -11.82
CA ALA A 119 -11.50 2.21 -11.05
C ALA A 119 -12.14 0.82 -10.82
N GLY A 120 -13.40 0.78 -10.38
CA GLY A 120 -14.13 -0.47 -10.18
C GLY A 120 -14.29 -1.30 -11.47
N ASP A 121 -14.55 -0.67 -12.62
CA ASP A 121 -14.60 -1.37 -13.91
C ASP A 121 -13.25 -1.97 -14.31
N ARG A 122 -12.14 -1.31 -13.94
CA ARG A 122 -10.80 -1.85 -14.13
C ARG A 122 -10.57 -3.02 -13.18
N ASP A 123 -10.91 -2.87 -11.90
CA ASP A 123 -10.71 -3.89 -10.88
C ASP A 123 -11.45 -5.18 -11.22
N ARG A 124 -12.70 -5.09 -11.71
CA ARG A 124 -13.46 -6.25 -12.22
C ARG A 124 -12.71 -7.04 -13.29
N LYS A 125 -11.95 -6.38 -14.16
CA LYS A 125 -11.11 -7.03 -15.18
C LYS A 125 -9.80 -7.56 -14.61
N GLN A 126 -9.29 -6.94 -13.55
CA GLN A 126 -8.04 -7.34 -12.90
C GLN A 126 -8.24 -8.56 -11.99
N ILE A 127 -9.42 -8.71 -11.37
CA ILE A 127 -9.80 -9.86 -10.56
C ILE A 127 -9.63 -11.17 -11.34
N THR A 128 -10.04 -11.21 -12.61
CA THR A 128 -9.89 -12.43 -13.43
C THR A 128 -8.44 -12.74 -13.77
N SER A 129 -7.57 -11.72 -13.81
CA SER A 129 -6.15 -11.87 -14.18
C SER A 129 -5.25 -12.17 -12.97
N TRP A 130 -5.57 -11.59 -11.81
CA TRP A 130 -4.77 -11.68 -10.57
C TRP A 130 -5.66 -11.88 -9.34
N PRO A 131 -6.42 -12.98 -9.26
CA PRO A 131 -7.45 -13.17 -8.23
C PRO A 131 -6.87 -13.14 -6.80
N ALA A 132 -5.63 -13.60 -6.61
CA ALA A 132 -4.96 -13.56 -5.30
C ALA A 132 -4.75 -12.13 -4.76
N GLY A 133 -4.76 -11.10 -5.63
CA GLY A 133 -4.70 -9.70 -5.23
C GLY A 133 -6.04 -9.10 -4.79
N PHE A 134 -7.13 -9.86 -4.88
CA PHE A 134 -8.49 -9.40 -4.61
C PHE A 134 -9.21 -10.38 -3.67
N ILE A 135 -8.85 -10.31 -2.39
CA ILE A 135 -9.38 -11.23 -1.35
C ILE A 135 -10.75 -10.73 -0.81
N ASN A 136 -11.02 -9.44 -0.96
CA ASN A 136 -12.31 -8.82 -0.60
C ASN A 136 -13.25 -8.84 -1.82
N VAL A 137 -13.72 -10.02 -2.21
CA VAL A 137 -14.88 -10.10 -3.11
C VAL A 137 -16.09 -9.83 -2.23
N SER A 138 -16.62 -8.60 -2.27
CA SER A 138 -17.91 -8.32 -1.66
C SER A 138 -18.97 -9.17 -2.34
N GLU A 139 -19.72 -9.93 -1.56
CA GLU A 139 -20.95 -10.55 -2.06
C GLU A 139 -21.84 -9.42 -2.64
N PRO A 140 -22.49 -9.66 -3.79
CA PRO A 140 -23.37 -8.64 -4.37
C PRO A 140 -24.47 -8.29 -3.37
N TYR A 141 -24.73 -7.00 -3.20
CA TYR A 141 -25.77 -6.48 -2.29
C TYR A 141 -27.08 -7.26 -2.48
N ASP A 142 -27.48 -7.94 -1.43
CA ASP A 142 -28.69 -8.72 -1.37
C ASP A 142 -29.87 -7.76 -1.29
N LYS A 143 -30.52 -7.51 -2.43
CA LYS A 143 -31.70 -6.63 -2.48
C LYS A 143 -32.88 -7.15 -1.66
N LYS A 144 -32.92 -8.44 -1.35
CA LYS A 144 -34.02 -9.10 -0.63
C LYS A 144 -33.80 -9.04 0.87
N HIS A 145 -32.55 -9.20 1.32
CA HIS A 145 -32.19 -9.23 2.74
C HIS A 145 -31.46 -7.96 3.21
N HIS A 146 -31.21 -7.01 2.30
CA HIS A 146 -30.51 -5.75 2.54
C HIS A 146 -29.11 -5.92 3.16
N ALA A 147 -28.39 -6.97 2.78
CA ALA A 147 -27.06 -7.31 3.28
C ALA A 147 -26.00 -7.20 2.17
#